data_AF-M5UA13-F1
#
_entry.id   AF-M5UA13-F1
#
_cell.length_a   1.000
_cell.length_b   1.000
_cell.length_c   1.000
_cell.angle_alpha   90.00
_cell.angle_beta   90.00
_cell.angle_gamma   90.00
#
_symmetry.space_group_name_H-M   'P 1'
#
loop_
_entity.id
_entity.type
_entity.pdbx_description
1 polymer ?
#
loop_
_entity_poly.entity_id
_entity_poly.type
_entity_poly.pdbx_seq_one_letter_code
_entity_poly.pdbx_strand_id
1 'polypeptide(L)' 'MVNAGDTVEVKVLSFDRDSQKIGLSIKAAHAVADKPSTAKEEEVDEPPRELAVQPQHTGPLKGGNNRDTGGERFGLRW' A
#
# COMPACT_ATOMS: atom_id res chain seq x y z
N MET A 1 -3.73 -28.50 -14.07
CA MET A 1 -3.21 -29.86 -13.76
C MET A 1 -1.95 -30.04 -14.60
N VAL A 2 -0.90 -30.66 -14.08
CA VAL A 2 0.35 -30.93 -14.82
C VAL A 2 0.59 -32.43 -14.85
N ASN A 3 1.05 -32.96 -15.97
CA ASN A 3 1.36 -34.37 -16.15
C ASN A 3 2.85 -34.59 -16.40
N ALA A 4 3.31 -35.83 -16.23
CA ALA A 4 4.67 -36.19 -16.58
C ALA A 4 4.87 -36.11 -18.11
N GLY A 5 5.94 -35.44 -18.55
CA GLY A 5 6.25 -35.21 -19.96
C GLY A 5 5.80 -33.84 -20.49
N ASP A 6 5.00 -33.09 -19.74
CA ASP A 6 4.57 -31.76 -20.15
C ASP A 6 5.74 -30.76 -20.09
N THR A 7 5.86 -29.93 -21.13
CA THR A 7 6.76 -28.77 -21.12
C THR A 7 6.00 -27.57 -20.59
N VAL A 8 6.46 -26.98 -19.48
CA VAL A 8 5.79 -25.85 -18.82
C VAL A 8 6.78 -24.73 -18.46
N GLU A 9 6.28 -23.49 -18.49
CA GLU A 9 7.04 -22.32 -18.05
C GLU A 9 6.87 -22.10 -16.54
N VAL A 10 7.98 -21.92 -15.84
CA VAL A 10 8.01 -21.79 -14.38
C VAL A 10 9.02 -20.74 -13.95
N LYS A 11 8.79 -20.15 -12.78
CA LYS A 11 9.74 -19.23 -12.13
C LYS A 11 10.49 -19.95 -11.02
N VAL A 12 11.81 -19.73 -10.97
CA VAL A 12 12.66 -20.19 -9.86
C VAL A 12 12.41 -19.31 -8.64
N LEU A 13 12.10 -19.93 -7.51
CA LEU A 13 11.86 -19.26 -6.23
C LEU A 13 13.06 -19.36 -5.29
N SER A 14 13.72 -20.52 -5.26
CA SER A 14 14.84 -20.78 -4.36
C SER A 14 15.80 -21.79 -4.97
N PHE A 15 17.06 -21.71 -4.54
CA PHE A 15 18.12 -22.60 -4.96
C PHE A 15 18.94 -23.02 -3.73
N ASP A 16 18.90 -24.30 -3.40
CA ASP A 16 19.70 -24.90 -2.34
C ASP A 16 20.85 -25.69 -2.99
N ARG A 17 22.08 -25.19 -2.79
CA ARG A 17 23.31 -25.76 -3.37
C ARG A 17 23.74 -27.04 -2.66
N ASP A 18 23.52 -27.13 -1.36
CA ASP A 18 24.02 -28.24 -0.56
C ASP A 18 23.21 -29.51 -0.87
N SER A 19 21.88 -29.36 -0.98
CA SER A 19 21.00 -30.47 -1.35
C SER A 19 20.72 -30.59 -2.86
N GLN A 20 21.24 -29.66 -3.66
CA GLN A 20 21.02 -29.58 -5.12
C GLN A 20 19.54 -29.54 -5.51
N LYS A 21 18.73 -28.80 -4.74
CA LYS A 21 17.28 -28.68 -4.95
C LYS A 21 16.91 -27.28 -5.42
N ILE A 22 15.88 -27.21 -6.27
CA ILE A 22 15.36 -25.96 -6.83
C ILE A 22 13.87 -25.88 -6.54
N GLY A 23 13.43 -24.79 -5.92
CA GLY A 23 12.01 -24.47 -5.73
C GLY A 23 11.45 -23.78 -6.98
N LEU A 24 10.40 -24.33 -7.58
CA LEU A 24 9.79 -23.82 -8.81
C LEU A 24 8.31 -23.44 -8.58
N SER A 25 7.80 -22.45 -9.31
CA SER A 25 6.38 -22.07 -9.26
C SER A 25 5.83 -21.65 -10.62
N ILE A 26 4.74 -22.31 -11.02
CA ILE A 26 3.94 -21.98 -12.21
C ILE A 26 3.17 -20.67 -11.97
N LYS A 27 2.55 -20.53 -10.79
CA LYS A 27 1.76 -19.32 -10.44
C LYS A 27 2.60 -18.06 -10.52
N ALA A 28 3.84 -18.10 -10.00
CA ALA A 28 4.73 -16.95 -9.99
C ALA A 28 5.25 -16.58 -11.39
N ALA A 29 5.28 -17.53 -12.34
CA ALA A 29 5.58 -17.26 -13.74
C ALA A 29 4.44 -16.49 -14.43
N HIS A 30 3.18 -16.82 -14.13
CA HIS A 30 2.03 -16.13 -14.73
C HIS A 30 1.60 -14.85 -14.01
N ALA A 31 2.19 -14.53 -12.85
CA ALA A 31 1.83 -13.36 -12.04
C ALA A 31 2.38 -12.02 -12.59
N VAL A 32 3.07 -12.00 -13.73
CA VAL A 32 3.70 -10.79 -14.30
C VAL A 32 2.72 -9.87 -15.05
N ALA A 33 1.44 -10.21 -15.16
CA ALA A 33 0.44 -9.33 -15.77
C ALA A 33 -0.06 -8.20 -14.83
N ASP A 34 0.19 -8.29 -13.52
CA ASP A 34 -0.29 -7.31 -12.53
C ASP A 34 0.81 -6.97 -11.51
N LYS A 35 1.76 -6.11 -11.91
CA LYS A 35 2.40 -5.03 -11.11
C LYS A 35 3.76 -4.64 -11.70
N PRO A 36 3.85 -3.47 -12.38
CA PRO A 36 5.12 -2.78 -12.55
C PRO A 36 5.46 -2.04 -11.26
N SER A 37 6.40 -2.56 -10.48
CA SER A 37 7.12 -1.81 -9.44
C SER A 37 8.26 -2.72 -8.97
N THR A 38 9.52 -2.48 -9.33
CA THR A 38 10.29 -1.34 -8.83
C THR A 38 11.57 -1.24 -9.64
N ALA A 39 11.76 -0.13 -10.36
CA ALA A 39 13.08 0.41 -10.65
C ALA A 39 13.02 1.89 -10.23
N LYS A 40 13.31 2.11 -8.95
CA LYS A 40 13.75 3.40 -8.42
C LYS A 40 15.19 3.58 -8.89
N GLU A 41 15.42 4.52 -9.82
CA GLU A 41 16.67 5.27 -9.99
C GLU A 41 16.47 6.30 -11.10
N GLU A 42 16.12 7.53 -10.73
CA GLU A 42 16.84 8.72 -11.19
C GLU A 42 16.44 9.92 -10.32
N GLU A 43 17.39 10.29 -9.47
CA GLU A 43 17.49 11.59 -8.80
C GLU A 43 17.79 12.64 -9.87
N VAL A 44 16.88 13.60 -10.09
CA VAL A 44 17.10 15.06 -10.23
C VAL A 44 15.74 15.68 -10.57
N ASP A 45 15.00 16.09 -9.55
CA ASP A 45 14.16 17.29 -9.64
C ASP A 45 14.14 17.89 -8.24
N GLU A 46 15.04 18.84 -7.99
CA GLU A 46 14.97 19.68 -6.80
C GLU A 46 13.58 20.33 -6.79
N PRO A 47 12.72 20.09 -5.78
CA PRO A 47 11.44 20.74 -5.76
C PRO A 47 11.69 22.25 -5.62
N PRO A 48 11.17 23.11 -6.50
CA PRO A 48 11.20 24.54 -6.25
C PRO A 48 10.45 24.76 -4.93
N ARG A 49 11.17 25.24 -3.92
CA ARG A 49 10.58 25.62 -2.64
C ARG A 49 9.77 26.89 -2.85
N GLU A 50 8.51 26.74 -3.25
CA GLU A 50 7.58 27.85 -3.30
C GLU A 50 6.47 27.72 -2.25
N LEU A 51 6.81 28.31 -1.11
CA LEU A 51 5.98 28.97 -0.11
C LEU A 51 4.49 29.11 -0.46
N ALA A 52 3.61 28.43 0.29
CA ALA A 52 2.36 29.00 0.83
C ALA A 52 1.62 27.96 1.70
N VAL A 53 1.88 27.97 3.00
CA VAL A 53 0.93 27.38 3.96
C VAL A 53 -0.31 28.27 3.93
N GLN A 54 -1.32 27.90 3.16
CA GLN A 54 -2.63 28.54 3.29
C GLN A 54 -3.24 28.10 4.63
N PRO A 55 -3.70 29.02 5.51
CA PRO A 55 -4.41 28.63 6.71
C PRO A 55 -5.71 27.93 6.31
N GLN A 56 -5.77 26.62 6.51
CA GLN A 56 -6.84 25.72 6.07
C GLN A 56 -8.18 25.88 6.82
N HIS A 57 -8.41 26.97 7.57
CA HIS A 57 -9.74 27.24 8.12
C HIS A 57 -9.90 28.73 8.48
N THR A 58 -10.80 29.43 7.78
CA THR A 58 -11.26 30.77 8.19
C THR A 58 -12.65 30.63 8.80
N GLY A 59 -12.71 30.56 10.12
CA GLY A 59 -13.95 30.41 10.88
C GLY A 59 -13.71 29.77 12.26
N PRO A 60 -14.61 29.94 13.24
CA PRO A 60 -14.46 29.27 14.53
C PRO A 60 -14.46 27.76 14.34
N LEU A 61 -13.44 27.09 14.87
CA LEU A 61 -13.25 25.64 14.74
C LEU A 61 -14.49 24.93 15.29
N LYS A 62 -15.14 24.14 14.43
CA LYS A 62 -16.37 23.42 14.77
C LYS A 62 -16.00 22.13 15.53
N GLY A 63 -15.51 22.29 16.75
CA GLY A 63 -15.07 21.18 17.58
C GLY A 63 -14.49 21.66 18.91
N GLY A 64 -15.37 22.01 19.84
CA GLY A 64 -15.02 22.23 21.24
C GLY A 64 -16.20 21.80 22.11
N ASN A 65 -15.93 21.23 23.28
CA ASN A 65 -16.93 20.71 24.25
C ASN A 65 -17.85 21.80 24.85
N ASN A 66 -17.92 22.99 24.25
CA ASN A 66 -18.69 24.14 24.72
C ASN A 66 -20.05 24.29 24.02
N ARG A 67 -20.54 23.26 23.30
CA ARG A 67 -21.93 23.25 22.84
C ARG A 67 -22.73 22.37 23.78
N ASP A 68 -23.83 22.89 24.30
CA ASP A 68 -24.78 22.16 25.13
C ASP A 68 -25.10 20.83 24.45
N THR A 69 -24.61 19.73 25.03
CA THR A 69 -24.97 18.39 24.64
C THR A 69 -26.46 18.31 24.95
N GLY A 70 -27.31 18.35 23.91
CA GLY A 70 -28.76 18.44 24.07
C GLY A 70 -29.42 17.24 24.77
N GLY A 71 -28.69 16.50 25.62
CA GLY A 71 -29.11 15.43 26.49
C GLY A 71 -30.14 15.84 27.53
N GLU A 72 -30.28 17.13 27.86
CA GLU A 72 -31.37 17.59 28.72
C GLU A 72 -32.76 17.31 28.12
N ARG A 73 -32.88 17.34 26.78
CA ARG A 73 -34.12 16.96 26.07
C ARG A 73 -34.41 15.46 26.15
N PHE A 74 -33.42 14.67 26.55
CA PHE A 74 -33.51 13.22 26.71
C PHE A 74 -33.39 12.80 28.18
N GLY A 75 -33.42 13.74 29.14
CA GLY A 75 -33.34 13.47 30.57
C GLY A 75 -31.95 13.18 31.12
N LEU A 76 -30.89 13.40 30.33
CA LEU A 76 -29.50 13.19 30.74
C LEU A 76 -28.93 14.53 31.26
N ARG A 77 -28.29 14.49 32.44
CA ARG A 77 -27.59 15.63 33.05
C ARG A 77 -26.11 15.27 33.24
N TRP A 78 -25.32 15.44 32.19
CA TRP A 78 -23.87 15.30 32.20
C TRP A 78 -23.25 16.09 31.04
#